data_AF-A0A2N5J895-F1
#
_entry.id   AF-A0A2N5J895-F1
#
_cell.length_a   1.000
_cell.length_b   1.000
_cell.length_c   1.000
_cell.angle_alpha   90.00
_cell.angle_beta   90.00
_cell.angle_gamma   90.00
#
_symmetry.space_group_name_H-M   'P 1'
#
loop_
_entity.id
_entity.type
_entity.pdbx_description
1 polymer ?
#
loop_
_entity_poly.entity_id
_entity_poly.type
_entity_poly.pdbx_seq_one_letter_code
_entity_poly.pdbx_strand_id
1 'polypeptide(L)'
;MKDGKFTEEEREYLDQLPAVAKVSKDRIYYTDGFRDYCLRVYHQGESPSELFRWAGLDPKLIGYKRVERAFARWRAWEESQNKEGEQH
;
A
#
# COMPACT_ATOMS: atom_id res chain seq x y z
N MET A 1 9.77 -1.94 14.07
CA MET A 1 9.00 -3.17 14.31
C MET A 1 9.71 -4.08 15.31
N LYS A 2 8.99 -4.53 16.34
CA LYS A 2 9.43 -5.57 17.29
C LYS A 2 8.51 -6.79 17.08
N ASP A 3 9.09 -7.97 16.86
CA ASP A 3 8.35 -9.22 16.62
C ASP A 3 7.37 -9.17 15.42
N GLY A 4 7.71 -8.38 14.38
CA GLY A 4 6.87 -8.21 13.18
C GLY A 4 5.62 -7.34 13.38
N LYS A 5 5.51 -6.70 14.54
CA LYS A 5 4.43 -5.77 14.92
C LYS A 5 4.93 -4.33 14.97
N PHE A 6 4.01 -3.42 14.69
CA PHE A 6 4.21 -1.98 14.84
C PHE A 6 4.11 -1.58 16.31
N THR A 7 5.00 -0.70 16.76
CA THR A 7 4.90 -0.04 18.07
C THR A 7 3.71 0.91 18.12
N GLU A 8 3.40 1.49 19.28
CA GLU A 8 2.37 2.56 19.34
C GLU A 8 2.81 3.77 18.54
N GLU A 9 4.05 4.24 18.73
CA GLU A 9 4.62 5.37 17.99
C GLU A 9 4.63 5.15 16.48
N GLU A 10 5.00 3.95 16.01
CA GLU A 10 4.93 3.61 14.58
C GLU A 10 3.49 3.66 14.07
N ARG A 11 2.52 3.22 14.86
CA ARG A 11 1.10 3.27 14.48
C ARG A 11 0.58 4.70 14.44
N GLU A 12 0.85 5.51 15.46
CA GLU A 12 0.43 6.92 15.48
C GLU A 12 1.00 7.68 14.28
N TYR A 13 2.27 7.44 13.94
CA TYR A 13 2.86 8.02 12.74
C TYR A 13 2.15 7.57 11.46
N LEU A 14 1.94 6.25 11.30
CA LEU A 14 1.31 5.70 10.10
C LEU A 14 -0.15 6.13 9.95
N ASP A 15 -0.89 6.27 11.05
CA ASP A 15 -2.31 6.66 11.06
C ASP A 15 -2.52 8.13 10.64
N GLN A 16 -1.49 8.97 10.74
CA GLN A 16 -1.52 10.36 10.28
C GLN A 16 -1.30 10.52 8.77
N LEU A 17 -0.85 9.46 8.08
CA LEU A 17 -0.55 9.52 6.65
C LEU A 17 -1.83 9.44 5.82
N PRO A 18 -2.02 10.31 4.80
CA PRO A 18 -3.22 10.27 3.94
C PRO A 18 -3.34 9.00 3.10
N ALA A 19 -2.24 8.25 2.96
CA ALA A 19 -2.20 6.96 2.29
C ALA A 19 -2.79 5.81 3.13
N VAL A 20 -2.97 6.02 4.43
CA VAL A 20 -3.40 5.00 5.39
C VAL A 20 -4.83 5.30 5.84
N ALA A 21 -5.72 4.33 5.65
CA ALA A 21 -7.10 4.40 6.13
C ALA A 21 -7.19 3.99 7.61
N LYS A 22 -6.36 3.04 8.02
CA LYS A 22 -6.27 2.54 9.40
C LYS A 22 -4.99 1.71 9.57
N VAL A 23 -4.42 1.72 10.76
CA VAL A 23 -3.34 0.80 11.12
C VAL A 23 -3.69 -0.06 12.36
N SER A 24 -3.35 -1.35 12.33
CA SER A 24 -3.39 -2.25 13.48
C SER A 24 -1.96 -2.58 13.93
N LYS A 25 -1.82 -3.37 15.00
CA LYS A 25 -0.51 -3.85 15.48
C LYS A 25 0.31 -4.57 14.41
N ASP A 26 -0.31 -5.15 13.39
CA ASP A 26 0.34 -6.00 12.40
C ASP A 26 -0.11 -5.75 10.95
N ARG A 27 -1.10 -4.89 10.71
CA ARG A 27 -1.68 -4.64 9.38
C ARG A 27 -1.79 -3.15 9.12
N ILE A 28 -1.60 -2.78 7.86
CA ILE A 28 -1.87 -1.44 7.34
C ILE A 28 -3.02 -1.58 6.35
N TYR A 29 -4.06 -0.79 6.53
CA TYR A 29 -5.16 -0.65 5.60
C TYR A 29 -4.90 0.63 4.81
N TYR A 30 -4.67 0.49 3.51
CA TYR A 30 -4.43 1.63 2.63
C TYR A 30 -5.75 2.20 2.13
N THR A 31 -5.76 3.49 1.84
CA THR A 31 -6.92 4.12 1.20
C THR A 31 -7.05 3.66 -0.26
N ASP A 32 -8.27 3.60 -0.77
CA ASP A 32 -8.52 3.28 -2.17
C ASP A 32 -7.85 4.29 -3.10
N GLY A 33 -7.90 5.59 -2.76
CA GLY A 33 -7.23 6.64 -3.52
C GLY A 33 -5.71 6.45 -3.61
N PHE A 34 -5.07 5.96 -2.55
CA PHE A 34 -3.64 5.66 -2.59
C PHE A 34 -3.33 4.44 -3.45
N ARG A 35 -4.14 3.37 -3.36
CA ARG A 35 -4.03 2.21 -4.25
C ARG A 35 -4.14 2.62 -5.71
N ASP A 36 -5.17 3.37 -6.07
CA ASP A 36 -5.47 3.75 -7.45
C ASP A 36 -4.37 4.68 -8.01
N TYR A 37 -3.89 5.62 -7.19
CA TYR A 37 -2.71 6.43 -7.52
C TYR A 37 -1.48 5.56 -7.78
N CYS A 38 -1.20 4.60 -6.89
CA CYS A 38 -0.05 3.71 -7.01
C CYS A 38 -0.10 2.88 -8.28
N LEU A 39 -1.23 2.26 -8.59
CA LEU A 39 -1.40 1.45 -9.81
C LEU A 39 -1.22 2.30 -11.06
N ARG A 40 -1.86 3.47 -11.13
CA ARG A 40 -1.74 4.39 -12.27
C ARG A 40 -0.29 4.78 -12.56
N VAL A 41 0.47 5.12 -11.53
CA VAL A 41 1.86 5.59 -11.69
C VAL A 41 2.81 4.40 -11.90
N TYR A 42 2.53 3.25 -11.30
CA TYR A 42 3.25 2.00 -11.57
C TYR A 42 3.17 1.59 -13.06
N HIS A 43 2.00 1.73 -13.69
CA HIS A 43 1.85 1.49 -15.14
C HIS A 43 2.64 2.46 -16.02
N GLN A 44 3.12 3.58 -15.47
CA GLN A 44 4.03 4.51 -16.16
C GLN A 44 5.51 4.12 -16.00
N GLY A 45 5.81 3.05 -15.26
CA GLY A 45 7.16 2.53 -15.06
C GLY A 45 7.78 2.84 -13.69
N GLU A 46 7.05 3.50 -12.80
CA GLU A 46 7.58 3.85 -11.47
C GLU A 46 7.64 2.66 -10.52
N SER A 47 8.63 2.71 -9.62
CA SER A 47 8.86 1.65 -8.64
C SER A 47 7.86 1.71 -7.47
N PRO A 48 7.20 0.59 -7.12
CA PRO A 48 6.39 0.47 -5.90
C PRO A 48 7.05 1.00 -4.63
N SER A 49 8.36 0.78 -4.48
CA SER A 49 9.10 1.19 -3.30
C SER A 49 9.23 2.70 -3.19
N GLU A 50 9.40 3.40 -4.32
CA GLU A 50 9.52 4.86 -4.35
C GLU A 50 8.17 5.52 -4.08
N LEU A 51 7.09 5.01 -4.68
CA LEU A 51 5.72 5.50 -4.45
C LEU A 51 5.34 5.43 -2.96
N PHE A 52 5.67 4.31 -2.30
CA PHE A 52 5.47 4.15 -0.88
C PHE A 52 6.34 5.10 -0.05
N ARG A 53 7.60 5.28 -0.43
CA ARG A 53 8.48 6.23 0.25
C ARG A 53 7.95 7.67 0.15
N TRP A 54 7.45 8.10 -1.01
CA TRP A 54 6.87 9.44 -1.19
C TRP A 54 5.61 9.66 -0.34
N ALA A 55 4.88 8.60 -0.03
CA ALA A 55 3.72 8.64 0.86
C ALA A 55 4.06 8.56 2.36
N GLY A 56 5.34 8.56 2.74
CA GLY A 56 5.79 8.38 4.13
C GLY A 56 5.81 6.93 4.60
N LEU A 57 5.50 5.97 3.72
CA LEU A 57 5.47 4.54 4.00
C LEU A 57 6.80 3.87 3.61
N ASP A 58 7.92 4.35 4.16
CA ASP A 58 9.24 3.85 3.77
C ASP A 58 9.32 2.31 3.89
N PRO A 59 9.69 1.57 2.83
CA PRO A 59 9.85 0.11 2.88
C PRO A 59 10.79 -0.39 3.98
N LYS A 60 11.71 0.44 4.49
CA LYS A 60 12.54 0.14 5.67
C LYS A 60 11.74 0.19 6.97
N LEU A 61 10.76 1.08 7.07
CA LEU A 61 9.87 1.21 8.22
C LEU A 61 8.78 0.13 8.19
N ILE A 62 8.07 0.02 7.05
CA ILE A 62 6.91 -0.87 6.93
C ILE A 62 7.27 -2.26 6.43
N GLY A 63 8.49 -2.49 5.94
CA GLY A 63 8.96 -3.77 5.41
C GLY A 63 8.71 -3.97 3.92
N TYR A 64 9.77 -4.22 3.15
CA TYR A 64 9.73 -4.45 1.70
C TYR A 64 8.71 -5.53 1.26
N LYS A 65 8.64 -6.65 1.98
CA LYS A 65 7.70 -7.74 1.65
C LYS A 65 6.23 -7.32 1.76
N ARG A 66 5.91 -6.33 2.61
CA ARG A 66 4.54 -5.80 2.72
C ARG A 66 4.20 -4.93 1.52
N VAL A 67 5.14 -4.14 1.01
CA VAL A 67 4.98 -3.36 -0.23
C VAL A 67 4.72 -4.28 -1.42
N GLU A 68 5.57 -5.30 -1.61
CA GLU A 68 5.41 -6.29 -2.68
C GLU A 68 4.05 -6.98 -2.63
N ARG A 69 3.63 -7.46 -1.45
CA ARG A 69 2.34 -8.15 -1.27
C ARG A 69 1.14 -7.22 -1.47
N ALA A 70 1.23 -5.97 -1.04
CA ALA A 70 0.17 -4.98 -1.26
C ALA A 70 -0.04 -4.77 -2.76
N PHE A 71 1.04 -4.50 -3.50
CA PHE A 71 1.00 -4.31 -4.95
C PHE A 71 0.50 -5.56 -5.70
N ALA A 72 0.99 -6.75 -5.35
CA ALA A 72 0.52 -7.98 -5.97
C ALA A 72 -1.00 -8.17 -5.82
N ARG A 73 -1.54 -7.86 -4.63
CA ARG A 73 -2.98 -7.91 -4.37
C ARG A 73 -3.75 -6.83 -5.16
N TRP A 74 -3.20 -5.63 -5.25
CA TRP A 74 -3.84 -4.53 -5.99
C TRP A 74 -3.90 -4.80 -7.49
N ARG A 75 -2.84 -5.36 -8.09
CA ARG A 75 -2.87 -5.77 -9.50
C ARG A 75 -3.87 -6.88 -9.75
N ALA A 76 -3.94 -7.89 -8.88
CA ALA A 76 -4.93 -8.94 -9.01
C ALA A 76 -6.38 -8.41 -8.92
N TRP A 77 -6.61 -7.40 -8.06
CA TRP A 77 -7.88 -6.69 -7.99
C TRP A 77 -8.17 -5.87 -9.25
N GLU A 78 -7.21 -5.10 -9.74
CA GLU A 78 -7.34 -4.33 -11.00
C GLU A 78 -7.66 -5.25 -12.19
N GLU A 79 -6.96 -6.39 -12.30
CA GLU A 79 -7.23 -7.41 -13.31
C GLU A 79 -8.64 -8.01 -13.19
N SER A 80 -9.16 -8.21 -11.98
CA SER A 80 -10.52 -8.71 -11.80
C SER A 80 -11.57 -7.67 -12.17
N GLN A 81 -11.32 -6.39 -11.89
CA GLN A 81 -12.22 -5.29 -12.30
C GLN A 81 -12.23 -5.08 -13.82
N ASN A 82 -11.08 -5.20 -14.49
CA ASN A 82 -11.01 -5.06 -15.95
C ASN A 82 -11.81 -6.15 -16.68
N LYS A 83 -11.83 -7.39 -16.15
CA LYS A 83 -12.59 -8.52 -16.74
C LYS A 83 -14.11 -8.41 -16.58
N GLU A 84 -14.58 -7.64 -15.61
CA GLU A 84 -16.00 -7.38 -15.38
C GLU A 84 -16.53 -6.28 -16.32
N GLY A 85 -15.67 -5.37 -16.79
CA GLY A 85 -16.03 -4.30 -17.73
C GLY A 85 -16.16 -4.71 -19.20
N GLU A 86 -15.56 -5.83 -19.63
CA GLU A 86 -15.64 -6.33 -21.01
C GLU A 86 -16.87 -7.22 -21.29
N GLN A 87 -17.70 -7.49 -20.28
CA GLN A 87 -18.87 -8.38 -20.38
C GLN A 87 -20.22 -7.63 -20.46
N HIS A 88 -20.22 -6.31 -20.69
CA HIS A 88 -21.44 -5.49 -20.74
C HIS A 88 -21.61 -4.74 -22.05
#